data_AF-L8G9P8-F1
#
_entry.id   AF-L8G9P8-F1
#
_cell.length_a   1.000
_cell.length_b   1.000
_cell.length_c   1.000
_cell.angle_alpha   90.00
_cell.angle_beta   90.00
_cell.angle_gamma   90.00
#
_symmetry.space_group_name_H-M   'P 1'
#
loop_
_entity.id
_entity.type
_entity.pdbx_description
1 polymer ?
#
loop_
_entity_poly.entity_id
_entity_poly.type
_entity_poly.pdbx_seq_one_letter_code
_entity_poly.pdbx_strand_id
1 'polypeptide(L)'
;IALEIHPVSFRLTHAPLLPAVLCAEIASILNQHGYSRVVLATHSYGSVIATHLLAHAETAPMIADIVLIDPVTILLHLPDVAYNFTRRQPQSASQHQLWYFASMDMGVAHSLARHFFWSENVLWKEAVEGRDVTVSLAGRDLIVNTESVGRYLAEGTEDVDNERAVEIMPDVSEEGGLLVQEGWKHRPWRGKGIDILWFDNLDHVQVFDTPATRRPVLEAIRAYSANGDNALGTATAVDEGE
;
A
#
# COMPACT_ATOMS: atom_id res chain seq x y z
N ILE A 1 -16.72 3.92 -1.54
CA ILE A 1 -16.65 5.17 -0.73
C ILE A 1 -15.24 5.73 -0.88
N ALA A 2 -15.07 7.04 -0.98
CA ALA A 2 -13.76 7.70 -0.95
C ALA A 2 -13.69 8.60 0.28
N LEU A 3 -12.61 8.50 1.06
CA LEU A 3 -12.43 9.25 2.30
C LEU A 3 -11.39 10.35 2.09
N GLU A 4 -11.75 11.60 2.40
CA GLU A 4 -10.81 12.73 2.42
C GLU A 4 -10.27 12.90 3.85
N ILE A 5 -8.96 12.71 4.03
CA ILE A 5 -8.31 12.92 5.33
C ILE A 5 -7.94 14.39 5.47
N HIS A 6 -8.84 15.14 6.12
CA HIS A 6 -8.78 16.59 6.17
C HIS A 6 -7.43 17.22 6.59
N PRO A 7 -6.72 16.73 7.63
CA PRO A 7 -5.43 17.30 8.04
C PRO A 7 -4.32 17.22 6.98
N VAL A 8 -4.47 16.36 5.97
CA VAL A 8 -3.50 16.19 4.87
C VAL A 8 -4.09 16.59 3.51
N SER A 9 -5.08 17.50 3.53
CA SER A 9 -5.84 17.95 2.33
C SER A 9 -5.72 19.44 2.01
N PHE A 10 -4.75 20.15 2.60
CA PHE A 10 -4.56 21.60 2.39
C PHE A 10 -5.75 22.44 2.88
N ARG A 11 -6.46 21.92 3.89
CA ARG A 11 -7.59 22.60 4.53
C ARG A 11 -7.21 23.05 5.93
N LEU A 12 -7.71 24.22 6.32
CA LEU A 12 -7.64 24.69 7.70
C LEU A 12 -8.62 23.88 8.56
N THR A 13 -8.10 22.92 9.31
CA THR A 13 -8.90 21.96 10.07
C THR A 13 -8.39 21.83 11.50
N HIS A 14 -9.13 21.09 12.31
CA HIS A 14 -8.63 20.62 13.61
C HIS A 14 -7.50 19.61 13.43
N ALA A 15 -6.83 19.30 14.54
CA ALA A 15 -5.79 18.28 14.60
C ALA A 15 -6.31 16.91 14.10
N PRO A 16 -5.42 16.04 13.59
CA PRO A 16 -5.78 14.67 13.25
C PRO A 16 -6.46 13.94 14.40
N LEU A 17 -7.43 13.10 14.05
CA LEU A 17 -8.04 12.16 14.98
C LEU A 17 -6.99 11.18 15.50
N LEU A 18 -7.15 10.73 16.74
CA LEU A 18 -6.40 9.59 17.25
C LEU A 18 -6.74 8.34 16.41
N PRO A 19 -5.80 7.40 16.21
CA PRO A 19 -6.02 6.23 15.37
C PRO A 19 -7.28 5.42 15.71
N ALA A 20 -7.55 5.19 17.00
CA ALA A 20 -8.75 4.46 17.44
C ALA A 20 -10.06 5.19 17.07
N VAL A 21 -10.08 6.52 17.22
CA VAL A 21 -11.25 7.34 16.84
C VAL A 21 -11.44 7.32 15.34
N LEU A 22 -10.36 7.47 14.57
CA LEU A 22 -10.41 7.38 13.11
C LEU A 22 -10.97 6.03 12.64
N CYS A 23 -10.53 4.92 13.23
CA CYS A 23 -11.04 3.59 12.88
C CYS A 23 -12.53 3.45 13.20
N ALA A 24 -12.98 3.91 14.37
CA ALA A 24 -14.39 3.89 14.76
C ALA A 24 -15.27 4.74 13.83
N GLU A 25 -14.82 5.93 13.43
CA GLU A 25 -15.55 6.78 12.48
C GLU A 25 -15.64 6.13 11.09
N ILE A 26 -14.56 5.49 10.62
CA ILE A 26 -14.58 4.75 9.36
C ILE A 26 -15.53 3.55 9.44
N ALA A 27 -15.50 2.78 10.54
CA ALA A 27 -16.45 1.69 10.78
C ALA A 27 -17.90 2.19 10.78
N SER A 28 -18.17 3.32 11.42
CA SER A 28 -19.49 3.97 11.44
C SER A 28 -19.97 4.32 10.03
N ILE A 29 -19.09 4.91 9.19
CA ILE A 29 -19.39 5.20 7.78
C ILE A 29 -19.72 3.91 7.02
N LEU A 30 -18.91 2.86 7.16
CA LEU A 30 -19.14 1.59 6.48
C LEU A 30 -20.48 0.96 6.91
N ASN A 31 -20.75 0.91 8.21
CA ASN A 31 -22.00 0.40 8.78
C ASN A 31 -23.22 1.20 8.32
N GLN A 32 -23.12 2.54 8.25
CA GLN A 32 -24.19 3.40 7.76
C GLN A 32 -24.56 3.11 6.30
N HIS A 33 -23.57 2.73 5.50
CA HIS A 33 -23.77 2.33 4.10
C HIS A 33 -24.08 0.83 3.93
N GLY A 34 -24.14 0.05 5.01
CA GLY A 34 -24.41 -1.39 4.97
C GLY A 34 -23.25 -2.24 4.42
N TYR A 35 -22.02 -1.73 4.45
CA TYR A 35 -20.84 -2.46 3.98
C TYR A 35 -20.18 -3.21 5.13
N SER A 36 -20.30 -4.53 5.14
CA SER A 36 -19.62 -5.42 6.08
C SER A 36 -18.29 -5.98 5.56
N ARG A 37 -18.02 -5.83 4.26
CA ARG A 37 -16.81 -6.29 3.59
C ARG A 37 -16.42 -5.31 2.48
N VAL A 38 -15.17 -4.85 2.46
CA VAL A 38 -14.67 -3.86 1.49
C VAL A 38 -13.27 -4.19 0.97
N VAL A 39 -12.99 -3.77 -0.26
CA VAL A 39 -11.62 -3.68 -0.80
C VAL A 39 -11.04 -2.34 -0.35
N LEU A 40 -9.90 -2.38 0.34
CA LEU A 40 -9.22 -1.19 0.83
C LEU A 40 -8.16 -0.75 -0.19
N ALA A 41 -8.42 0.35 -0.91
CA ALA A 41 -7.41 0.98 -1.76
C ALA A 41 -6.87 2.24 -1.08
N THR A 42 -5.55 2.33 -0.91
CA THR A 42 -4.89 3.50 -0.33
C THR A 42 -3.67 3.92 -1.14
N HIS A 43 -3.27 5.17 -0.99
CA HIS A 43 -2.11 5.74 -1.66
C HIS A 43 -1.26 6.55 -0.68
N SER A 44 0.06 6.42 -0.75
CA SER A 44 1.01 7.23 0.02
C SER A 44 0.64 7.25 1.51
N TYR A 45 0.38 8.42 2.10
CA TYR A 45 -0.09 8.58 3.49
C TYR A 45 -1.33 7.74 3.85
N GLY A 46 -2.19 7.42 2.88
CA GLY A 46 -3.32 6.51 3.08
C GLY A 46 -2.89 5.14 3.61
N SER A 47 -1.66 4.70 3.34
CA SER A 47 -1.15 3.43 3.87
C SER A 47 -0.95 3.47 5.41
N VAL A 48 -0.83 4.66 6.01
CA VAL A 48 -0.85 4.87 7.48
C VAL A 48 -2.23 4.57 8.04
N ILE A 49 -3.26 5.05 7.33
CA ILE A 49 -4.65 4.76 7.67
C ILE A 49 -4.92 3.26 7.53
N ALA A 50 -4.40 2.63 6.47
CA ALA A 50 -4.47 1.18 6.31
C ALA A 50 -3.82 0.43 7.49
N THR A 51 -2.63 0.83 7.93
CA THR A 51 -1.96 0.24 9.10
C THR A 51 -2.86 0.24 10.32
N HIS A 52 -3.49 1.38 10.63
CA HIS A 52 -4.37 1.48 11.80
C HIS A 52 -5.67 0.68 11.64
N LEU A 53 -6.28 0.71 10.46
CA LEU A 53 -7.51 -0.06 10.21
C LEU A 53 -7.28 -1.57 10.32
N LEU A 54 -6.11 -2.06 9.91
CA LEU A 54 -5.73 -3.48 10.02
C LEU A 54 -5.39 -3.88 11.46
N ALA A 55 -4.89 -2.95 12.27
CA ALA A 55 -4.59 -3.19 13.68
C ALA A 55 -5.83 -3.11 14.59
N HIS A 56 -6.93 -2.49 14.12
CA HIS A 56 -8.11 -2.23 14.94
C HIS A 56 -9.16 -3.34 14.79
N ALA A 57 -9.62 -3.90 15.93
CA ALA A 57 -10.44 -5.11 15.99
C ALA A 57 -11.79 -5.02 15.25
N GLU A 58 -12.39 -3.82 15.18
CA GLU A 58 -13.67 -3.62 14.50
C GLU A 58 -13.53 -3.52 12.98
N THR A 59 -12.48 -2.86 12.50
CA THR A 59 -12.30 -2.55 11.07
C THR A 59 -11.52 -3.63 10.33
N ALA A 60 -10.58 -4.30 11.00
CA ALA A 60 -9.75 -5.34 10.37
C ALA A 60 -10.57 -6.49 9.76
N PRO A 61 -11.67 -6.99 10.39
CA PRO A 61 -12.52 -8.01 9.79
C PRO A 61 -13.31 -7.54 8.57
N MET A 62 -13.60 -6.23 8.47
CA MET A 62 -14.34 -5.64 7.34
C MET A 62 -13.46 -5.49 6.08
N ILE A 63 -12.14 -5.48 6.24
CA ILE A 63 -11.19 -5.35 5.12
C ILE A 63 -10.93 -6.72 4.53
N ALA A 64 -11.26 -6.87 3.25
CA ALA A 64 -11.07 -8.10 2.51
C ALA A 64 -9.69 -8.18 1.86
N ASP A 65 -9.57 -7.45 0.75
CA ASP A 65 -8.41 -7.40 -0.13
C ASP A 65 -7.90 -5.96 -0.16
N ILE A 66 -6.62 -5.78 -0.44
CA ILE A 66 -5.94 -4.49 -0.25
C ILE A 66 -5.19 -4.09 -1.51
N VAL A 67 -5.29 -2.82 -1.88
CA VAL A 67 -4.45 -2.22 -2.91
C VAL A 67 -3.69 -1.05 -2.30
N LEU A 68 -2.39 -1.24 -2.11
CA LEU A 68 -1.48 -0.23 -1.59
C LEU A 68 -0.73 0.41 -2.76
N ILE A 69 -0.88 1.71 -2.93
CA ILE A 69 -0.29 2.45 -4.05
C ILE A 69 0.81 3.35 -3.50
N ASP A 70 2.05 3.08 -3.86
CA ASP A 70 3.24 3.78 -3.35
C ASP A 70 3.20 3.93 -1.81
N PRO A 71 3.04 2.82 -1.04
CA PRO A 71 2.88 2.90 0.40
C PRO A 71 4.14 3.41 1.10
N VAL A 72 3.97 4.37 2.01
CA VAL A 72 5.08 4.91 2.81
C VAL A 72 5.32 4.12 4.09
N THR A 73 4.44 3.17 4.44
CA THR A 73 4.45 2.48 5.74
C THR A 73 5.28 1.20 5.77
N ILE A 74 5.68 0.67 4.62
CA ILE A 74 6.49 -0.55 4.53
C ILE A 74 7.97 -0.17 4.68
N LEU A 75 8.68 -0.86 5.59
CA LEU A 75 10.05 -0.49 6.00
C LEU A 75 10.18 0.94 6.56
N LEU A 76 9.09 1.53 7.07
CA LEU A 76 9.08 2.90 7.60
C LEU A 76 10.01 3.13 8.81
N HIS A 77 10.48 2.06 9.45
CA HIS A 77 11.50 2.13 10.50
C HIS A 77 12.90 2.49 9.97
N LEU A 78 13.12 2.41 8.65
CA LEU A 78 14.34 2.87 7.98
C LEU A 78 14.30 4.40 7.79
N PRO A 79 15.47 5.06 7.71
CA PRO A 79 15.53 6.52 7.73
C PRO A 79 15.07 7.20 6.43
N ASP A 80 14.94 6.47 5.32
CA ASP A 80 14.69 7.03 3.98
C ASP A 80 13.47 7.95 3.95
N VAL A 81 12.30 7.43 4.33
CA VAL A 81 11.05 8.18 4.31
C VAL A 81 11.12 9.39 5.24
N ALA A 82 11.57 9.18 6.49
CA ALA A 82 11.68 10.25 7.46
C ALA A 82 12.61 11.38 7.00
N TYR A 83 13.78 11.04 6.45
CA TYR A 83 14.73 11.99 5.91
C TYR A 83 14.19 12.72 4.67
N ASN A 84 13.66 11.97 3.69
CA ASN A 84 13.17 12.49 2.42
C ASN A 84 11.98 13.44 2.60
N PHE A 85 11.09 13.18 3.56
CA PHE A 85 9.98 14.08 3.91
C PHE A 85 10.41 15.29 4.73
N THR A 86 11.21 15.09 5.79
CA THR A 86 11.33 16.13 6.84
C THR A 86 12.64 16.90 6.84
N ARG A 87 13.69 16.40 6.19
CA ARG A 87 15.05 16.97 6.28
C ARG A 87 15.73 17.23 4.94
N ARG A 88 15.43 16.46 3.90
CA ARG A 88 16.08 16.61 2.59
C ARG A 88 15.83 18.01 2.04
N GLN A 89 16.91 18.70 1.66
CA GLN A 89 16.80 19.96 0.94
C GLN A 89 16.39 19.67 -0.51
N PRO A 90 15.27 20.22 -1.00
CA PRO A 90 14.84 20.00 -2.38
C PRO A 90 15.78 20.68 -3.36
N GLN A 91 16.12 19.98 -4.45
CA GLN A 91 16.99 20.51 -5.51
C GLN A 91 16.31 20.52 -6.88
N SER A 92 15.43 19.56 -7.16
CA SER A 92 14.65 19.49 -8.40
C SER A 92 13.24 20.06 -8.21
N ALA A 93 12.56 20.34 -9.32
CA ALA A 93 11.15 20.77 -9.29
C ALA A 93 10.24 19.74 -8.59
N SER A 94 10.42 18.44 -8.86
CA SER A 94 9.67 17.37 -8.21
C SER A 94 9.92 17.29 -6.71
N GLN A 95 11.18 17.48 -6.26
CA GLN A 95 11.50 17.52 -4.84
C GLN A 95 10.91 18.76 -4.16
N HIS A 96 10.88 19.92 -4.83
CA HIS A 96 10.23 21.12 -4.29
C HIS A 96 8.72 20.94 -4.17
N GLN A 97 8.09 20.32 -5.18
CA GLN A 97 6.68 19.96 -5.13
C GLN A 97 6.41 19.05 -3.92
N LEU A 98 7.17 17.96 -3.78
CA LEU A 98 7.04 17.06 -2.64
C LEU A 98 7.26 17.77 -1.30
N TRP A 99 8.35 18.52 -1.16
CA TRP A 99 8.67 19.23 0.08
C TRP A 99 7.55 20.18 0.50
N TYR A 100 7.03 20.97 -0.45
CA TYR A 100 5.94 21.89 -0.16
C TYR A 100 4.65 21.13 0.17
N PHE A 101 4.21 20.27 -0.76
CA PHE A 101 2.89 19.66 -0.67
C PHE A 101 2.78 18.57 0.39
N ALA A 102 3.89 17.92 0.72
CA ALA A 102 3.88 16.75 1.59
C ALA A 102 4.52 17.01 2.96
N SER A 103 5.05 18.22 3.21
CA SER A 103 5.69 18.54 4.49
C SER A 103 5.44 19.95 5.03
N MET A 104 5.21 20.96 4.17
CA MET A 104 5.22 22.38 4.60
C MET A 104 3.85 23.02 4.74
N ASP A 105 2.79 22.44 4.17
CA ASP A 105 1.42 22.85 4.48
C ASP A 105 1.17 22.79 5.98
N MET A 106 0.43 23.75 6.53
CA MET A 106 0.28 23.87 7.98
C MET A 106 -0.40 22.65 8.59
N GLY A 107 -1.42 22.07 7.93
CA GLY A 107 -2.10 20.86 8.40
C GLY A 107 -1.20 19.64 8.31
N VAL A 108 -0.49 19.50 7.19
CA VAL A 108 0.46 18.39 6.97
C VAL A 108 1.63 18.46 7.95
N ALA A 109 2.28 19.62 8.07
CA ALA A 109 3.39 19.88 8.99
C ALA A 109 2.99 19.62 10.43
N HIS A 110 1.80 20.08 10.85
CA HIS A 110 1.28 19.82 12.18
C HIS A 110 1.04 18.32 12.41
N SER A 111 0.45 17.63 11.43
CA SER A 111 0.19 16.19 11.49
C SER A 111 1.50 15.40 11.63
N LEU A 112 2.48 15.67 10.77
CA LEU A 112 3.79 14.99 10.78
C LEU A 112 4.62 15.31 12.02
N ALA A 113 4.63 16.56 12.49
CA ALA A 113 5.50 16.97 13.59
C ALA A 113 4.94 16.63 14.97
N ARG A 114 3.62 16.48 15.12
CA ARG A 114 2.96 16.37 16.43
C ARG A 114 2.10 15.13 16.61
N HIS A 115 1.64 14.54 15.51
CA HIS A 115 0.67 13.43 15.54
C HIS A 115 1.14 12.19 14.77
N PHE A 116 2.36 12.20 14.24
CA PHE A 116 2.92 11.09 13.48
C PHE A 116 4.11 10.47 14.21
N PHE A 117 3.90 9.28 14.76
CA PHE A 117 4.95 8.49 15.39
C PHE A 117 5.41 7.40 14.42
N TRP A 118 6.60 7.56 13.84
CA TRP A 118 7.15 6.69 12.79
C TRP A 118 7.06 5.20 13.11
N SER A 119 7.38 4.81 14.35
CA SER A 119 7.35 3.43 14.82
C SER A 119 5.95 2.84 14.93
N GLU A 120 4.92 3.67 15.13
CA GLU A 120 3.52 3.23 15.27
C GLU A 120 2.83 3.01 13.92
N ASN A 121 3.45 3.50 12.83
CA ASN A 121 2.87 3.51 11.50
C ASN A 121 3.48 2.46 10.56
N VAL A 122 4.38 1.61 11.07
CA VAL A 122 5.02 0.56 10.26
C VAL A 122 3.99 -0.52 9.91
N LEU A 123 3.80 -0.76 8.61
CA LEU A 123 3.01 -1.89 8.11
C LEU A 123 3.94 -3.08 7.88
N TRP A 124 3.80 -4.10 8.73
CA TRP A 124 4.52 -5.36 8.62
C TRP A 124 3.77 -6.33 7.70
N LYS A 125 4.48 -7.25 7.04
CA LYS A 125 3.87 -8.28 6.18
C LYS A 125 2.84 -9.12 6.93
N GLU A 126 3.14 -9.45 8.17
CA GLU A 126 2.33 -10.29 9.04
C GLU A 126 0.95 -9.66 9.28
N ALA A 127 0.85 -8.33 9.25
CA ALA A 127 -0.41 -7.61 9.42
C ALA A 127 -1.37 -7.77 8.23
N VAL A 128 -0.88 -8.26 7.09
CA VAL A 128 -1.70 -8.53 5.89
C VAL A 128 -1.77 -10.01 5.51
N GLU A 129 -1.25 -10.89 6.36
CA GLU A 129 -1.36 -12.34 6.14
C GLU A 129 -2.82 -12.80 6.03
N GLY A 130 -3.06 -13.78 5.17
CA GLY A 130 -4.41 -14.28 4.87
C GLY A 130 -5.25 -13.37 3.98
N ARG A 131 -4.68 -12.28 3.44
CA ARG A 131 -5.34 -11.36 2.50
C ARG A 131 -4.64 -11.36 1.16
N ASP A 132 -5.41 -11.15 0.09
CA ASP A 132 -4.83 -10.82 -1.20
C ASP A 132 -4.51 -9.31 -1.20
N VAL A 133 -3.24 -8.98 -1.45
CA VAL A 133 -2.72 -7.62 -1.42
C VAL A 133 -1.98 -7.33 -2.71
N THR A 134 -2.34 -6.23 -3.37
CA THR A 134 -1.56 -5.67 -4.48
C THR A 134 -0.81 -4.44 -3.99
N VAL A 135 0.50 -4.40 -4.21
CA VAL A 135 1.36 -3.26 -3.90
C VAL A 135 1.91 -2.67 -5.20
N SER A 136 1.50 -1.46 -5.53
CA SER A 136 2.10 -0.68 -6.62
C SER A 136 3.32 0.06 -6.12
N LEU A 137 4.45 -0.09 -6.81
CA LEU A 137 5.74 0.53 -6.47
C LEU A 137 6.31 1.29 -7.66
N ALA A 138 6.56 2.58 -7.46
CA ALA A 138 7.27 3.44 -8.38
C ALA A 138 8.79 3.24 -8.30
N GLY A 139 9.44 2.87 -9.41
CA GLY A 139 10.87 2.53 -9.43
C GLY A 139 11.83 3.71 -9.23
N ARG A 140 11.34 4.94 -9.41
CA ARG A 140 12.10 6.19 -9.19
C ARG A 140 11.50 7.03 -8.06
N ASP A 141 10.78 6.39 -7.14
CA ASP A 141 10.15 7.04 -6.00
C ASP A 141 11.15 7.87 -5.20
N LEU A 142 10.91 9.17 -5.12
CA LEU A 142 11.76 10.11 -4.39
C LEU A 142 11.62 10.05 -2.87
N ILE A 143 10.68 9.28 -2.34
CA ILE A 143 10.32 9.17 -0.93
C ILE A 143 10.79 7.84 -0.37
N VAL A 144 10.35 6.75 -1.02
CA VAL A 144 10.47 5.38 -0.53
C VAL A 144 11.58 4.69 -1.30
N ASN A 145 12.43 3.93 -0.61
CA ASN A 145 13.32 2.98 -1.25
C ASN A 145 12.51 1.76 -1.73
N THR A 146 11.87 1.89 -2.89
CA THR A 146 10.94 0.88 -3.44
C THR A 146 11.63 -0.41 -3.82
N GLU A 147 12.93 -0.36 -4.10
CA GLU A 147 13.76 -1.56 -4.31
C GLU A 147 13.83 -2.42 -3.04
N SER A 148 14.18 -1.81 -1.90
CA SER A 148 14.22 -2.50 -0.61
C SER A 148 12.83 -3.00 -0.19
N VAL A 149 11.79 -2.19 -0.42
CA VAL A 149 10.40 -2.58 -0.15
C VAL A 149 9.99 -3.77 -1.01
N GLY A 150 10.28 -3.75 -2.31
CA GLY A 150 9.96 -4.84 -3.21
C GLY A 150 10.67 -6.15 -2.85
N ARG A 151 11.97 -6.08 -2.53
CA ARG A 151 12.74 -7.25 -2.04
C ARG A 151 12.19 -7.78 -0.73
N TYR A 152 11.88 -6.89 0.22
CA TYR A 152 11.22 -7.30 1.45
C TYR A 152 9.94 -8.02 1.10
N LEU A 153 9.00 -7.41 0.39
CA LEU A 153 7.70 -8.01 0.06
C LEU A 153 7.78 -9.33 -0.74
N ALA A 154 8.79 -9.49 -1.59
CA ALA A 154 9.00 -10.68 -2.41
C ALA A 154 9.60 -11.87 -1.65
N GLU A 155 10.32 -11.64 -0.54
CA GLU A 155 10.91 -12.70 0.28
C GLU A 155 9.84 -13.68 0.78
N GLY A 156 10.06 -14.98 0.53
CA GLY A 156 9.13 -16.07 0.85
C GLY A 156 8.00 -16.29 -0.16
N THR A 157 7.95 -15.51 -1.26
CA THR A 157 6.97 -15.72 -2.34
C THR A 157 7.48 -16.59 -3.50
N GLU A 158 8.75 -16.99 -3.45
CA GLU A 158 9.46 -17.77 -4.48
C GLU A 158 9.08 -19.27 -4.48
N ASP A 159 8.62 -19.81 -3.35
CA ASP A 159 8.29 -21.25 -3.20
C ASP A 159 7.03 -21.67 -3.98
N VAL A 160 6.20 -20.71 -4.40
CA VAL A 160 4.98 -20.98 -5.21
C VAL A 160 5.29 -21.10 -6.71
N ASP A 161 6.45 -20.59 -7.14
CA ASP A 161 6.83 -20.53 -8.56
C ASP A 161 7.59 -21.79 -9.04
N ASN A 162 7.97 -22.67 -8.12
CA ASN A 162 8.81 -23.85 -8.41
C ASN A 162 8.05 -25.04 -9.05
N GLU A 163 6.73 -24.94 -9.26
CA GLU A 163 5.98 -25.95 -10.02
C GLU A 163 5.88 -25.63 -11.53
N ARG A 164 6.35 -24.44 -11.99
CA ARG A 164 6.27 -24.04 -13.41
C ARG A 164 7.54 -23.44 -14.01
N ALA A 165 8.58 -23.14 -13.23
CA ALA A 165 9.85 -22.69 -13.76
C ALA A 165 10.66 -23.87 -14.31
N VAL A 166 10.47 -24.17 -15.60
CA VAL A 166 11.41 -24.99 -16.39
C VAL A 166 12.78 -24.34 -16.31
N GLU A 167 13.77 -25.16 -15.93
CA GLU A 167 15.22 -24.91 -15.85
C GLU A 167 15.72 -23.72 -16.68
N ILE A 168 16.10 -22.63 -16.00
CA ILE A 168 17.13 -21.72 -16.50
C ILE A 168 18.28 -21.78 -15.50
N MET A 169 19.40 -22.36 -15.94
CA MET A 169 20.63 -22.44 -15.16
C MET A 169 21.10 -21.03 -14.73
N PRO A 170 21.55 -20.84 -13.48
CA PRO A 170 22.14 -19.58 -13.08
C PRO A 170 23.51 -19.44 -13.73
N ASP A 171 23.72 -18.30 -14.40
CA ASP A 171 25.04 -17.84 -14.83
C ASP A 171 25.83 -17.40 -13.59
N VAL A 172 26.92 -18.08 -13.30
CA VAL A 172 27.79 -17.83 -12.15
C VAL A 172 28.81 -16.76 -12.55
N SER A 173 28.55 -15.51 -12.18
CA SER A 173 29.57 -14.45 -12.20
C SER A 173 30.43 -14.53 -10.91
N GLU A 174 31.76 -14.55 -11.06
CA GLU A 174 32.75 -14.70 -9.97
C GLU A 174 32.85 -13.53 -8.97
N GLU A 175 31.96 -12.54 -9.02
CA GLU A 175 31.89 -11.50 -8.00
C GLU A 175 30.68 -11.77 -7.10
N GLY A 176 30.95 -12.11 -5.83
CA GLY A 176 29.98 -12.53 -4.80
C GLY A 176 28.97 -11.47 -4.35
N GLY A 177 28.35 -10.76 -5.29
CA GLY A 177 27.10 -10.06 -5.08
C GLY A 177 25.95 -11.03 -5.28
N LEU A 178 25.05 -11.11 -4.30
CA LEU A 178 23.80 -11.87 -4.37
C LEU A 178 22.93 -11.29 -5.51
N LEU A 179 23.17 -11.70 -6.75
CA LEU A 179 22.26 -11.47 -7.88
C LEU A 179 21.05 -12.38 -7.68
N VAL A 180 20.23 -12.10 -6.66
CA VAL A 180 18.84 -12.53 -6.70
C VAL A 180 18.28 -11.88 -7.96
N GLN A 181 18.02 -12.67 -8.98
CA GLN A 181 17.36 -12.20 -10.18
C GLN A 181 16.14 -11.39 -9.72
N GLU A 182 16.01 -10.15 -10.16
CA GLU A 182 14.92 -9.25 -9.79
C GLU A 182 13.57 -9.70 -10.42
N GLY A 183 13.32 -11.01 -10.49
CA GLY A 183 12.16 -11.64 -11.12
C GLY A 183 10.84 -11.20 -10.51
N TRP A 184 10.84 -10.69 -9.27
CA TRP A 184 9.67 -10.11 -8.64
C TRP A 184 9.18 -8.81 -9.29
N LYS A 185 10.04 -8.04 -9.99
CA LYS A 185 9.65 -6.75 -10.60
C LYS A 185 8.68 -6.93 -11.76
N HIS A 186 8.91 -7.90 -12.63
CA HIS A 186 8.13 -8.07 -13.87
C HIS A 186 7.35 -9.37 -13.93
N ARG A 187 7.09 -9.99 -12.79
CA ARG A 187 6.23 -11.17 -12.74
C ARG A 187 4.81 -10.82 -13.16
N PRO A 188 4.09 -11.72 -13.86
CA PRO A 188 2.68 -11.53 -14.14
C PRO A 188 1.89 -11.36 -12.85
N TRP A 189 0.99 -10.38 -12.81
CA TRP A 189 0.08 -10.18 -11.68
C TRP A 189 -0.89 -11.37 -11.56
N ARG A 190 -0.88 -11.99 -10.39
CA ARG A 190 -1.66 -13.17 -9.98
C ARG A 190 -2.89 -12.76 -9.16
N GLY A 191 -2.80 -11.64 -8.43
CA GLY A 191 -3.84 -11.18 -7.52
C GLY A 191 -4.03 -12.10 -6.31
N LYS A 192 -2.96 -12.80 -5.90
CA LYS A 192 -2.96 -13.73 -4.77
C LYS A 192 -1.79 -13.48 -3.82
N GLY A 193 -2.07 -13.58 -2.52
CA GLY A 193 -1.10 -13.23 -1.48
C GLY A 193 -0.61 -11.79 -1.66
N ILE A 194 0.66 -11.53 -1.33
CA ILE A 194 1.29 -10.24 -1.63
C ILE A 194 1.80 -10.26 -3.07
N ASP A 195 1.21 -9.40 -3.90
CA ASP A 195 1.57 -9.21 -5.29
C ASP A 195 2.06 -7.79 -5.59
N ILE A 196 3.03 -7.64 -6.50
CA ILE A 196 3.72 -6.38 -6.74
C ILE A 196 3.46 -5.94 -8.18
N LEU A 197 3.03 -4.69 -8.34
CA LEU A 197 3.01 -3.98 -9.62
C LEU A 197 4.18 -3.00 -9.62
N TRP A 198 5.27 -3.34 -10.32
CA TRP A 198 6.45 -2.49 -10.43
C TRP A 198 6.37 -1.59 -11.65
N PHE A 199 6.75 -0.32 -11.49
CA PHE A 199 6.81 0.66 -12.57
C PHE A 199 8.19 1.33 -12.64
N ASP A 200 9.06 0.88 -13.56
CA ASP A 200 10.48 1.27 -13.59
C ASP A 200 10.76 2.77 -13.62
N ASN A 201 9.91 3.52 -14.31
CA ASN A 201 10.20 4.90 -14.69
C ASN A 201 9.28 5.92 -14.01
N LEU A 202 8.42 5.48 -13.10
CA LEU A 202 7.53 6.37 -12.37
C LEU A 202 8.19 6.84 -11.08
N ASP A 203 7.94 8.10 -10.75
CA ASP A 203 8.11 8.67 -9.41
C ASP A 203 6.81 8.46 -8.60
N HIS A 204 6.87 8.74 -7.31
CA HIS A 204 5.74 8.66 -6.38
C HIS A 204 4.50 9.37 -6.96
N VAL A 205 3.31 8.75 -6.85
CA VAL A 205 2.02 9.25 -7.36
C VAL A 205 1.85 9.15 -8.89
N GLN A 206 2.93 9.07 -9.69
CA GLN A 206 2.82 9.15 -11.15
C GLN A 206 2.09 7.99 -11.80
N VAL A 207 1.80 6.92 -11.05
CA VAL A 207 0.90 5.85 -11.50
C VAL A 207 -0.47 6.39 -11.94
N PHE A 208 -0.94 7.50 -11.38
CA PHE A 208 -2.22 8.11 -11.75
C PHE A 208 -2.20 8.97 -13.02
N ASP A 209 -1.03 9.39 -13.48
CA ASP A 209 -0.89 10.43 -14.53
C ASP A 209 -1.50 10.03 -15.86
N THR A 210 -1.36 8.75 -16.26
CA THR A 210 -1.82 8.27 -17.56
C THR A 210 -2.83 7.14 -17.44
N PRO A 211 -3.72 6.96 -18.43
CA PRO A 211 -4.59 5.80 -18.49
C PRO A 211 -3.83 4.47 -18.54
N ALA A 212 -2.63 4.45 -19.11
CA ALA A 212 -1.82 3.23 -19.23
C ALA A 212 -1.24 2.81 -17.88
N THR A 213 -0.71 3.75 -17.11
CA THR A 213 -0.09 3.49 -15.80
C THR A 213 -1.11 3.16 -14.72
N ARG A 214 -2.29 3.80 -14.73
CA ARG A 214 -3.34 3.52 -13.73
C ARG A 214 -4.14 2.26 -14.00
N ARG A 215 -4.13 1.75 -15.24
CA ARG A 215 -4.98 0.61 -15.64
C ARG A 215 -4.69 -0.66 -14.84
N PRO A 216 -3.44 -1.10 -14.65
CA PRO A 216 -3.14 -2.29 -13.84
C PRO A 216 -3.69 -2.19 -12.40
N VAL A 217 -3.57 -1.02 -11.78
CA VAL A 217 -4.12 -0.76 -10.43
C VAL A 217 -5.65 -0.86 -10.43
N LEU A 218 -6.32 -0.28 -11.42
CA LEU A 218 -7.78 -0.36 -11.56
C LEU A 218 -8.25 -1.80 -11.84
N GLU A 219 -7.47 -2.58 -12.60
CA GLU A 219 -7.75 -3.99 -12.86
C GLU A 219 -7.66 -4.82 -11.57
N ALA A 220 -6.64 -4.60 -10.74
CA ALA A 220 -6.53 -5.23 -9.42
C ALA A 220 -7.74 -4.89 -8.52
N ILE A 221 -8.11 -3.61 -8.42
CA ILE A 221 -9.28 -3.18 -7.63
C ILE A 221 -10.57 -3.85 -8.14
N ARG A 222 -10.77 -3.92 -9.46
CA ARG A 222 -11.95 -4.56 -10.06
C ARG A 222 -11.98 -6.06 -9.81
N ALA A 223 -10.85 -6.74 -9.94
CA ALA A 223 -10.75 -8.17 -9.70
C ALA A 223 -11.09 -8.51 -8.24
N TYR A 224 -10.55 -7.77 -7.27
CA TYR A 224 -10.89 -7.94 -5.86
C TYR A 224 -12.36 -7.64 -5.57
N SER A 225 -12.90 -6.59 -6.19
CA SER A 225 -14.32 -6.24 -6.02
C SER A 225 -15.24 -7.34 -6.54
N ALA A 226 -14.94 -7.92 -7.71
CA ALA A 226 -15.73 -9.01 -8.30
C ALA A 226 -15.64 -10.32 -7.52
N ASN A 227 -14.49 -10.62 -6.91
CA ASN A 227 -14.31 -11.83 -6.10
C ASN A 227 -15.16 -11.79 -4.80
N GLY A 228 -15.42 -10.60 -4.26
CA GLY A 228 -16.28 -10.42 -3.09
C GLY A 228 -17.72 -10.86 -3.32
N ASP A 229 -18.27 -10.57 -4.50
CA ASP A 229 -19.65 -10.94 -4.87
C ASP A 229 -19.82 -12.47 -4.98
N ASN A 230 -18.80 -13.17 -5.50
CA ASN A 230 -18.80 -14.63 -5.62
C ASN A 230 -18.73 -15.33 -4.25
N ALA A 231 -17.98 -14.80 -3.29
CA ALA A 231 -17.87 -15.38 -1.94
C ALA A 231 -19.17 -15.26 -1.14
N LEU A 232 -19.91 -14.15 -1.31
CA LEU A 232 -21.23 -13.94 -0.70
C LEU A 232 -22.29 -14.89 -1.29
N GLY A 233 -22.27 -15.13 -2.61
CA GLY A 233 -23.19 -16.06 -3.28
C GLY A 233 -23.00 -17.54 -2.88
N THR A 234 -21.78 -17.95 -2.57
CA THR A 234 -21.51 -19.31 -2.06
C THR A 234 -21.94 -19.50 -0.60
N ALA A 235 -21.88 -18.46 0.24
CA ALA A 235 -22.29 -18.56 1.64
C ALA A 235 -23.82 -18.67 1.79
N THR A 236 -24.59 -18.01 0.92
CA THR A 236 -26.06 -18.10 0.93
C THR A 236 -26.61 -19.43 0.40
N ALA A 237 -25.84 -20.18 -0.39
CA ALA A 237 -26.28 -21.45 -0.97
C ALA A 237 -26.17 -22.66 -0.01
N VAL A 238 -25.51 -22.48 1.15
CA VAL A 238 -25.27 -23.56 2.13
C VAL A 238 -26.32 -23.57 3.25
N ASP A 239 -27.19 -22.55 3.33
CA ASP A 239 -28.15 -22.38 4.44
C ASP A 239 -29.63 -22.68 4.07
N GLU A 240 -29.90 -23.25 2.90
CA GLU A 240 -31.26 -23.67 2.49
C GLU A 240 -31.49 -25.20 2.55
N GLY A 241 -30.78 -25.90 3.44
CA GLY A 241 -30.89 -27.36 3.54
C GLY A 241 -30.70 -27.92 4.94
N GLU A 242 -31.66 -27.69 5.84
CA GLU A 242 -32.07 -28.65 6.89
C GLU A 242 -33.48 -28.34 7.43
#